data_AF-A0A7Y3JFH3-F1
#
_entry.id   AF-A0A7Y3JFH3-F1
#
_cell.length_a   1.000
_cell.length_b   1.000
_cell.length_c   1.000
_cell.angle_alpha   90.00
_cell.angle_beta   90.00
_cell.angle_gamma   90.00
#
_symmetry.space_group_name_H-M   'P 1'
#
loop_
_entity.id
_entity.type
_entity.pdbx_description
1 polymer ?
#
loop_
_entity_poly.entity_id
_entity_poly.type
_entity_poly.pdbx_seq_one_letter_code
_entity_poly.pdbx_strand_id
1 'polypeptide(L)'
;MFLPLENQKLFAAPVKFALRLFLTGFLFAVPELGVALPAVIADHVYTRAEKDLGVPYDLGGRSRSGLDCSGFIWSVYHDLFPGMPGSVQKLVHFGSSVPLEQIRPGDILFFATGRSPREPTHVALYLGQGTVIHAVSEGWPTGIVLSDVADPYWAARLLGARRPPFRHPQMIWEIPGKTYWVPYLQGWYRGPLSGGVPAGRGFFFFRNGDTYIGSFLDGKPNGMGVYHWRNGAWFQGHFVAGERQGPGSFKAPGEKVVRAVWAQDSVQKILKPVKNETLATEIEHLDKSRNAFLLPPVDAEALRPRTPPS
;
A
#
# COMPACT_ATOMS: atom_id res chain seq x y z
N MET A 1 32.03 -25.74 -17.35
CA MET A 1 31.87 -26.66 -16.20
C MET A 1 30.67 -26.18 -15.41
N PHE A 2 29.50 -26.79 -15.66
CA PHE A 2 28.22 -26.41 -15.07
C PHE A 2 28.13 -27.03 -13.67
N LEU A 3 27.78 -26.23 -12.66
CA LEU A 3 27.53 -26.73 -11.30
C LEU A 3 26.15 -27.41 -11.22
N PRO A 4 25.94 -28.36 -10.29
CA PRO A 4 24.77 -29.24 -10.27
C PRO A 4 23.46 -28.51 -9.90
N LEU A 5 22.34 -29.05 -10.40
CA LEU A 5 20.95 -28.57 -10.24
C LEU A 5 20.43 -28.47 -8.80
N GLU A 6 21.22 -28.84 -7.79
CA GLU A 6 20.78 -28.94 -6.40
C GLU A 6 20.67 -27.58 -5.68
N ASN A 7 21.26 -26.52 -6.25
CA ASN A 7 21.20 -25.16 -5.69
C ASN A 7 19.98 -24.32 -6.16
N GLN A 8 19.11 -24.83 -7.03
CA GLN A 8 17.95 -24.04 -7.50
C GLN A 8 16.81 -23.93 -6.47
N LYS A 9 16.79 -24.79 -5.44
CA LYS A 9 15.76 -24.74 -4.37
C LYS A 9 16.02 -23.66 -3.31
N LEU A 10 17.26 -23.19 -3.18
CA LEU A 10 17.66 -22.13 -2.23
C LEU A 10 17.14 -20.74 -2.62
N PHE A 11 16.81 -20.54 -3.90
CA PHE A 11 16.30 -19.28 -4.44
C PHE A 11 14.77 -19.27 -4.60
N ALA A 12 14.10 -20.35 -4.20
CA ALA A 12 12.65 -20.56 -4.34
C ALA A 12 11.84 -20.05 -3.14
N ALA A 13 12.35 -19.08 -2.36
CA ALA A 13 11.44 -18.26 -1.57
C ALA A 13 10.56 -17.52 -2.59
N PRO A 14 9.25 -17.74 -2.62
CA PRO A 14 8.39 -17.02 -3.53
C PRO A 14 8.45 -15.55 -3.11
N VAL A 15 9.24 -14.75 -3.80
CA VAL A 15 8.83 -13.38 -4.11
C VAL A 15 7.71 -13.52 -5.14
N LYS A 16 6.60 -14.13 -4.72
CA LYS A 16 5.32 -13.78 -5.30
C LYS A 16 5.03 -12.41 -4.70
N PHE A 17 5.62 -11.39 -5.28
CA PHE A 17 4.90 -10.13 -5.38
C PHE A 17 3.52 -10.52 -5.91
N ALA A 18 2.47 -10.21 -5.18
CA ALA A 18 1.09 -10.36 -5.64
C ALA A 18 0.80 -9.31 -6.74
N LEU A 19 1.70 -9.19 -7.71
CA LEU A 19 1.72 -8.14 -8.70
C LEU A 19 2.39 -8.68 -9.97
N ARG A 20 1.67 -9.54 -10.69
CA ARG A 20 1.88 -9.61 -12.14
C ARG A 20 1.47 -8.25 -12.70
N LEU A 21 2.46 -7.45 -13.12
CA LEU A 21 2.63 -6.75 -14.40
C LEU A 21 1.34 -6.46 -15.21
N PHE A 22 1.11 -5.31 -15.86
CA PHE A 22 1.98 -4.24 -16.36
C PHE A 22 1.04 -3.10 -16.79
N LEU A 23 1.48 -1.85 -16.73
CA LEU A 23 1.12 -0.92 -17.81
C LEU A 23 2.34 -0.04 -18.09
N THR A 24 3.00 -0.39 -19.19
CA THR A 24 4.03 0.38 -19.87
C THR A 24 3.45 1.67 -20.41
N GLY A 25 4.19 2.77 -20.20
CA GLY A 25 4.25 3.91 -21.10
C GLY A 25 3.05 4.85 -21.10
N PHE A 26 3.20 6.00 -20.44
CA PHE A 26 3.31 7.28 -21.15
C PHE A 26 3.61 8.38 -20.12
N LEU A 27 4.74 9.07 -20.31
CA LEU A 27 5.04 10.30 -19.58
C LEU A 27 4.06 11.38 -20.01
N PHE A 28 3.27 11.90 -19.07
CA PHE A 28 2.90 13.32 -19.07
C PHE A 28 2.94 13.83 -17.63
N ALA A 29 3.72 14.88 -17.41
CA ALA A 29 3.77 15.61 -16.17
C ALA A 29 2.39 16.20 -15.85
N VAL A 30 1.93 16.00 -14.62
CA VAL A 30 0.78 16.72 -14.06
C VAL A 30 1.26 17.46 -12.81
N PRO A 31 1.15 18.81 -12.77
CA PRO A 31 1.43 19.57 -11.57
C PRO A 31 0.22 19.61 -10.63
N GLU A 32 0.54 19.83 -9.34
CA GLU A 32 -0.30 20.31 -8.24
C GLU A 32 -1.21 19.34 -7.46
N LEU A 33 -0.61 18.82 -6.38
CA LEU A 33 -1.10 18.89 -4.99
C LEU A 33 -2.56 18.49 -4.70
N GLY A 34 -2.79 17.18 -4.60
CA GLY A 34 -3.88 16.60 -3.83
C GLY A 34 -3.39 16.17 -2.45
N VAL A 35 -3.68 16.97 -1.41
CA VAL A 35 -3.34 16.75 0.01
C VAL A 35 -3.43 15.27 0.40
N ALA A 36 -2.37 14.69 0.95
CA ALA A 36 -2.41 13.33 1.51
C ALA A 36 -3.53 13.23 2.56
N LEU A 37 -4.22 12.09 2.63
CA LEU A 37 -5.13 11.85 3.75
C LEU A 37 -4.32 12.04 5.06
N PRO A 38 -4.82 12.76 6.07
CA PRO A 38 -4.12 12.89 7.34
C PRO A 38 -3.71 11.50 7.84
N ALA A 39 -2.46 11.31 8.27
CA ALA A 39 -1.92 9.98 8.60
C ALA A 39 -2.81 9.19 9.58
N VAL A 40 -3.47 9.88 10.52
CA VAL A 40 -4.44 9.29 11.46
C VAL A 40 -5.70 8.75 10.76
N ILE A 41 -6.17 9.46 9.75
CA ILE A 41 -7.35 9.07 8.97
C ILE A 41 -6.97 7.95 8.02
N ALA A 42 -5.79 8.01 7.39
CA ALA A 42 -5.25 6.88 6.65
C ALA A 42 -5.14 5.65 7.57
N ASP A 43 -4.62 5.80 8.78
CA ASP A 43 -4.49 4.69 9.74
C ASP A 43 -5.85 4.05 10.04
N HIS A 44 -6.84 4.89 10.36
CA HIS A 44 -8.18 4.43 10.69
C HIS A 44 -8.84 3.75 9.49
N VAL A 45 -8.78 4.38 8.32
CA VAL A 45 -9.37 3.88 7.07
C VAL A 45 -8.73 2.55 6.67
N TYR A 46 -7.40 2.46 6.62
CA TYR A 46 -6.70 1.23 6.26
C TYR A 46 -6.84 0.14 7.32
N THR A 47 -6.76 0.47 8.60
CA THR A 47 -6.92 -0.51 9.68
C THR A 47 -8.32 -1.11 9.69
N ARG A 48 -9.35 -0.30 9.46
CA ARG A 48 -10.72 -0.81 9.42
C ARG A 48 -10.99 -1.59 8.13
N ALA A 49 -10.55 -1.08 7.00
CA ALA A 49 -10.62 -1.78 5.71
C ALA A 49 -9.95 -3.16 5.75
N GLU A 50 -8.76 -3.27 6.35
CA GLU A 50 -8.04 -4.52 6.50
C GLU A 50 -8.78 -5.50 7.43
N LYS A 51 -9.26 -5.04 8.59
CA LYS A 51 -9.98 -5.89 9.55
C LYS A 51 -11.27 -6.47 9.00
N ASP A 52 -11.90 -5.75 8.09
CA ASP A 52 -13.17 -6.17 7.50
C ASP A 52 -12.94 -6.99 6.20
N LEU A 53 -11.71 -7.12 5.69
CA LEU A 53 -11.39 -7.94 4.51
C LEU A 53 -11.83 -9.40 4.70
N GLY A 54 -12.56 -9.94 3.73
CA GLY A 54 -13.13 -11.28 3.76
C GLY A 54 -14.41 -11.42 4.60
N VAL A 55 -14.88 -10.37 5.28
CA VAL A 55 -16.22 -10.39 5.92
C VAL A 55 -17.27 -10.68 4.84
N PRO A 56 -18.20 -11.63 5.08
CA PRO A 56 -19.21 -11.98 4.09
C PRO A 56 -20.07 -10.79 3.68
N TYR A 57 -20.51 -10.80 2.42
CA TYR A 57 -21.49 -9.83 1.96
C TYR A 57 -22.84 -10.12 2.61
N ASP A 58 -23.50 -9.09 3.14
CA ASP A 58 -24.85 -9.18 3.67
C ASP A 58 -25.62 -7.89 3.34
N LEU A 59 -26.72 -8.01 2.59
CA LEU A 59 -27.49 -6.86 2.13
C LEU A 59 -28.13 -6.12 3.32
N GLY A 60 -27.81 -4.84 3.50
CA GLY A 60 -28.21 -4.06 4.67
C GLY A 60 -27.28 -4.23 5.89
N GLY A 61 -26.30 -5.13 5.80
CA GLY A 61 -25.36 -5.45 6.86
C GLY A 61 -24.42 -4.29 7.19
N ARG A 62 -24.16 -4.08 8.49
CA ARG A 62 -23.26 -3.02 9.04
C ARG A 62 -22.32 -3.54 10.13
N SER A 63 -22.12 -4.85 10.23
CA SER A 63 -21.34 -5.46 11.31
C SER A 63 -20.36 -6.50 10.75
N ARG A 64 -19.47 -7.01 11.60
CA ARG A 64 -18.50 -8.03 11.18
C ARG A 64 -19.10 -9.40 10.87
N SER A 65 -20.39 -9.63 11.14
CA SER A 65 -21.07 -10.84 10.69
C SER A 65 -21.57 -10.72 9.24
N GLY A 66 -21.59 -9.50 8.67
CA GLY A 66 -22.10 -9.24 7.33
C GLY A 66 -22.12 -7.74 7.00
N LEU A 67 -21.60 -7.39 5.83
CA LEU A 67 -21.52 -6.01 5.33
C LEU A 67 -22.05 -5.90 3.90
N ASP A 68 -22.87 -4.89 3.61
CA ASP A 68 -23.09 -4.44 2.24
C ASP A 68 -22.08 -3.36 1.84
N CYS A 69 -22.10 -2.92 0.57
CA CYS A 69 -21.13 -1.95 0.08
C CYS A 69 -21.18 -0.63 0.86
N SER A 70 -22.38 -0.13 1.17
CA SER A 70 -22.57 1.12 1.92
C SER A 70 -22.37 0.96 3.42
N GLY A 71 -22.67 -0.22 3.97
CA GLY A 71 -22.43 -0.61 5.35
C GLY A 71 -20.95 -0.77 5.65
N PHE A 72 -20.16 -1.23 4.69
CA PHE A 72 -18.69 -1.20 4.76
C PHE A 72 -18.15 0.23 4.78
N ILE A 73 -18.59 1.10 3.86
CA ILE A 73 -18.17 2.51 3.87
C ILE A 73 -18.60 3.18 5.19
N TRP A 74 -19.79 2.86 5.70
CA TRP A 74 -20.23 3.31 7.02
C TRP A 74 -19.30 2.78 8.11
N SER A 75 -18.97 1.48 8.15
CA SER A 75 -18.09 0.84 9.15
C SER A 75 -16.71 1.51 9.27
N VAL A 76 -16.21 2.02 8.15
CA VAL A 76 -14.91 2.70 8.05
C VAL A 76 -14.95 4.14 8.56
N TYR A 77 -16.08 4.84 8.42
CA TYR A 77 -16.13 6.30 8.58
C TYR A 77 -17.06 6.79 9.70
N HIS A 78 -17.94 5.96 10.24
CA HIS A 78 -18.95 6.40 11.22
C HIS A 78 -18.34 6.94 12.52
N ASP A 79 -17.20 6.39 12.95
CA ASP A 79 -16.49 6.87 14.15
C ASP A 79 -15.82 8.24 13.92
N LEU A 80 -15.50 8.55 12.66
CA LEU A 80 -14.88 9.82 12.27
C LEU A 80 -15.91 10.90 11.96
N PHE A 81 -17.10 10.51 11.53
CA PHE A 81 -18.15 11.41 11.07
C PHE A 81 -19.50 11.02 11.68
N PRO A 82 -19.93 11.70 12.77
CA PRO A 82 -21.22 11.46 13.44
C PRO A 82 -22.50 11.63 12.59
N GLY A 83 -22.38 11.89 11.28
CA GLY A 83 -23.47 11.96 10.31
C GLY A 83 -23.24 11.11 9.05
N MET A 84 -22.35 10.11 9.11
CA MET A 84 -22.01 9.28 7.97
C MET A 84 -23.25 8.59 7.39
N PRO A 85 -23.60 8.81 6.11
CA PRO A 85 -24.76 8.16 5.53
C PRO A 85 -24.57 6.66 5.38
N GLY A 86 -25.63 5.89 5.64
CA GLY A 86 -25.60 4.43 5.56
C GLY A 86 -26.26 3.85 4.30
N SER A 87 -26.37 4.63 3.22
CA SER A 87 -26.88 4.14 1.92
C SER A 87 -26.17 4.84 0.75
N VAL A 88 -26.04 4.14 -0.37
CA VAL A 88 -25.39 4.66 -1.59
C VAL A 88 -26.02 5.96 -2.07
N GLN A 89 -27.35 6.04 -2.07
CA GLN A 89 -28.11 7.21 -2.55
C GLN A 89 -27.89 8.46 -1.70
N LYS A 90 -27.48 8.31 -0.44
CA LYS A 90 -27.10 9.46 0.40
C LYS A 90 -25.61 9.75 0.32
N LEU A 91 -24.77 8.71 0.19
CA LEU A 91 -23.32 8.85 0.05
C LEU A 91 -22.92 9.65 -1.19
N VAL A 92 -23.67 9.54 -2.29
CA VAL A 92 -23.42 10.34 -3.51
C VAL A 92 -23.56 11.84 -3.32
N HIS A 93 -24.09 12.30 -2.19
CA HIS A 93 -24.19 13.71 -1.82
C HIS A 93 -23.31 14.08 -0.62
N PHE A 94 -22.57 13.12 -0.06
CA PHE A 94 -21.75 13.32 1.12
C PHE A 94 -20.35 13.80 0.75
N GLY A 95 -19.96 14.94 1.32
CA GLY A 95 -18.67 15.55 1.02
C GLY A 95 -18.59 16.19 -0.37
N SER A 96 -17.38 16.47 -0.82
CA SER A 96 -17.13 17.19 -2.08
C SER A 96 -17.06 16.23 -3.27
N SER A 97 -17.52 16.65 -4.44
CA SER A 97 -17.26 15.93 -5.69
C SER A 97 -15.77 16.02 -6.04
N VAL A 98 -15.21 14.92 -6.54
CA VAL A 98 -13.80 14.84 -6.96
C VAL A 98 -13.75 14.42 -8.42
N PRO A 99 -13.04 15.17 -9.29
CA PRO A 99 -12.70 14.69 -10.62
C PRO A 99 -11.92 13.38 -10.57
N LEU A 100 -12.17 12.44 -11.48
CA LEU A 100 -11.58 11.11 -11.42
C LEU A 100 -10.05 11.12 -11.47
N GLU A 101 -9.48 12.12 -12.15
CA GLU A 101 -8.04 12.37 -12.22
C GLU A 101 -7.43 12.88 -10.89
N GLN A 102 -8.26 13.35 -9.96
CA GLN A 102 -7.85 13.90 -8.65
C GLN A 102 -8.21 12.97 -7.49
N ILE A 103 -8.67 11.75 -7.76
CA ILE A 103 -8.99 10.80 -6.71
C ILE A 103 -7.73 10.42 -5.94
N ARG A 104 -7.88 10.30 -4.63
CA ARG A 104 -6.80 9.93 -3.71
C ARG A 104 -7.30 8.92 -2.68
N PRO A 105 -6.40 8.19 -2.03
CA PRO A 105 -6.80 7.24 -1.01
C PRO A 105 -7.73 7.88 0.03
N GLY A 106 -8.82 7.20 0.37
CA GLY A 106 -9.88 7.72 1.24
C GLY A 106 -11.05 8.40 0.52
N ASP A 107 -11.00 8.53 -0.81
CA ASP A 107 -12.18 8.92 -1.59
C ASP A 107 -13.11 7.71 -1.78
N ILE A 108 -14.41 7.99 -1.86
CA ILE A 108 -15.47 7.00 -2.08
C ILE A 108 -15.83 7.04 -3.56
N LEU A 109 -15.68 5.91 -4.25
CA LEU A 109 -16.01 5.73 -5.66
C LEU A 109 -17.40 5.12 -5.79
N PHE A 110 -18.13 5.55 -6.82
CA PHE A 110 -19.52 5.15 -7.08
C PHE A 110 -19.62 4.42 -8.40
N PHE A 111 -20.39 3.33 -8.43
CA PHE A 111 -20.54 2.49 -9.60
C PHE A 111 -22.01 2.18 -9.93
N ALA A 112 -22.33 2.08 -11.22
CA ALA A 112 -23.61 1.59 -11.74
C ALA A 112 -23.54 0.08 -12.03
N THR A 113 -23.78 -0.74 -11.02
CA THR A 113 -23.80 -2.22 -11.13
C THR A 113 -25.20 -2.78 -11.36
N GLY A 114 -26.24 -1.97 -11.16
CA GLY A 114 -27.64 -2.32 -11.40
C GLY A 114 -28.05 -2.23 -12.88
N ARG A 115 -29.36 -2.21 -13.12
CA ARG A 115 -29.93 -2.17 -14.48
C ARG A 115 -29.77 -0.82 -15.17
N SER A 116 -29.70 0.26 -14.40
CA SER A 116 -29.59 1.63 -14.92
C SER A 116 -28.10 2.04 -14.99
N PRO A 117 -27.57 2.40 -16.17
CA PRO A 117 -26.14 2.67 -16.35
C PRO A 117 -25.68 4.00 -15.73
N ARG A 118 -26.62 4.82 -15.22
CA ARG A 118 -26.31 6.12 -14.59
C ARG A 118 -26.70 6.15 -13.12
N GLU A 119 -27.29 5.08 -12.62
CA GLU A 119 -27.73 5.02 -11.23
C GLU A 119 -26.63 4.45 -10.35
N PRO A 120 -26.17 5.20 -9.34
CA PRO A 120 -25.19 4.70 -8.38
C PRO A 120 -25.86 3.65 -7.49
N THR A 121 -25.47 2.39 -7.68
CA THR A 121 -25.98 1.23 -6.93
C THR A 121 -24.91 0.57 -6.06
N HIS A 122 -23.64 0.91 -6.26
CA HIS A 122 -22.51 0.33 -5.54
C HIS A 122 -21.47 1.37 -5.17
N VAL A 123 -20.74 1.12 -4.10
CA VAL A 123 -19.67 2.00 -3.62
C VAL A 123 -18.41 1.21 -3.30
N ALA A 124 -17.26 1.87 -3.45
CA ALA A 124 -15.97 1.34 -3.04
C ALA A 124 -15.10 2.43 -2.43
N LEU A 125 -14.22 2.04 -1.52
CA LEU A 125 -13.23 2.92 -0.92
C LEU A 125 -11.95 2.83 -1.75
N TYR A 126 -11.46 3.97 -2.24
CA TYR A 126 -10.20 4.02 -2.98
C TYR A 126 -9.01 3.98 -2.03
N LEU A 127 -8.07 3.08 -2.31
CA LEU A 127 -6.84 2.86 -1.53
C LEU A 127 -5.60 3.40 -2.25
N GLY A 128 -5.75 3.97 -3.45
CA GLY A 128 -4.65 4.45 -4.28
C GLY A 128 -4.21 3.44 -5.34
N GLN A 129 -3.43 3.92 -6.32
CA GLN A 129 -2.86 3.10 -7.40
C GLN A 129 -3.88 2.22 -8.12
N GLY A 130 -5.08 2.75 -8.42
CA GLY A 130 -6.15 1.98 -9.06
C GLY A 130 -6.85 0.96 -8.15
N THR A 131 -6.41 0.79 -6.90
CA THR A 131 -6.98 -0.22 -6.00
C THR A 131 -8.17 0.31 -5.22
N VAL A 132 -9.25 -0.47 -5.14
CA VAL A 132 -10.39 -0.23 -4.24
C VAL A 132 -10.64 -1.42 -3.33
N ILE A 133 -11.29 -1.15 -2.19
CA ILE A 133 -11.88 -2.16 -1.31
C ILE A 133 -13.39 -1.94 -1.20
N HIS A 134 -14.18 -3.01 -1.29
CA HIS A 134 -15.64 -2.97 -1.26
C HIS A 134 -16.29 -4.31 -0.94
N ALA A 135 -17.56 -4.30 -0.59
CA ALA A 135 -18.37 -5.50 -0.37
C ALA A 135 -19.01 -5.97 -1.68
N VAL A 136 -18.68 -7.16 -2.17
CA VAL A 136 -19.17 -7.73 -3.43
C VAL A 136 -20.03 -8.97 -3.16
N SER A 137 -21.23 -9.02 -3.75
CA SER A 137 -22.19 -10.11 -3.55
C SER A 137 -22.06 -11.27 -4.55
N GLU A 138 -21.44 -11.03 -5.71
CA GLU A 138 -21.39 -11.96 -6.84
C GLU A 138 -20.00 -12.00 -7.47
N GLY A 139 -19.63 -13.16 -8.03
CA GLY A 139 -18.29 -13.40 -8.57
C GLY A 139 -17.37 -14.08 -7.56
N TRP A 140 -16.08 -14.18 -7.88
CA TRP A 140 -15.08 -14.72 -6.94
C TRP A 140 -13.85 -13.79 -6.92
N PRO A 141 -13.42 -13.26 -5.76
CA PRO A 141 -14.00 -13.45 -4.42
C PRO A 141 -15.27 -12.63 -4.12
N THR A 142 -16.15 -13.16 -3.25
CA THR A 142 -17.28 -12.42 -2.64
C THR A 142 -16.95 -11.94 -1.22
N GLY A 143 -17.74 -11.01 -0.68
CA GLY A 143 -17.51 -10.38 0.62
C GLY A 143 -16.74 -9.07 0.48
N ILE A 144 -16.08 -8.62 1.55
CA ILE A 144 -15.17 -7.48 1.46
C ILE A 144 -13.89 -7.90 0.74
N VAL A 145 -13.64 -7.33 -0.43
CA VAL A 145 -12.55 -7.74 -1.33
C VAL A 145 -11.82 -6.53 -1.91
N LEU A 146 -10.61 -6.78 -2.40
CA LEU A 146 -9.84 -5.82 -3.18
C LEU A 146 -10.11 -6.01 -4.68
N SER A 147 -10.28 -4.91 -5.39
CA SER A 147 -10.46 -4.89 -6.85
C SER A 147 -9.61 -3.79 -7.48
N ASP A 148 -9.25 -3.98 -8.75
CA ASP A 148 -8.66 -2.94 -9.58
C ASP A 148 -9.79 -2.14 -10.27
N VAL A 149 -9.78 -0.82 -10.13
CA VAL A 149 -10.72 0.10 -10.79
C VAL A 149 -10.57 0.05 -12.31
N ALA A 150 -9.38 -0.28 -12.81
CA ALA A 150 -9.11 -0.45 -14.23
C ALA A 150 -9.62 -1.78 -14.81
N ASP A 151 -10.08 -2.72 -13.97
CA ASP A 151 -10.75 -3.93 -14.44
C ASP A 151 -11.93 -3.55 -15.36
N PRO A 152 -12.08 -4.18 -16.53
CA PRO A 152 -13.11 -3.81 -17.51
C PRO A 152 -14.53 -3.76 -16.93
N TYR A 153 -14.86 -4.60 -15.95
CA TYR A 153 -16.16 -4.59 -15.30
C TYR A 153 -16.36 -3.32 -14.47
N TRP A 154 -15.37 -2.96 -13.65
CA TRP A 154 -15.43 -1.79 -12.77
C TRP A 154 -15.26 -0.48 -13.54
N ALA A 155 -14.32 -0.42 -14.47
CA ALA A 155 -14.03 0.75 -15.29
C ALA A 155 -15.28 1.20 -16.09
N ALA A 156 -16.00 0.25 -16.69
CA ALA A 156 -17.22 0.53 -17.45
C ALA A 156 -18.39 1.03 -16.59
N ARG A 157 -18.31 0.87 -15.27
CA ARG A 157 -19.39 1.19 -14.31
C ARG A 157 -19.06 2.37 -13.41
N LEU A 158 -17.84 2.88 -13.44
CA LEU A 158 -17.40 4.00 -12.60
C LEU A 158 -18.15 5.29 -13.00
N LEU A 159 -18.89 5.84 -12.05
CA LEU A 159 -19.70 7.05 -12.24
C LEU A 159 -18.99 8.31 -11.74
N GLY A 160 -18.19 8.21 -10.70
CA GLY A 160 -17.55 9.35 -10.06
C GLY A 160 -17.05 9.07 -8.66
N ALA A 161 -16.55 10.11 -8.00
CA ALA A 161 -15.98 10.03 -6.66
C ALA A 161 -16.46 11.17 -5.74
N ARG A 162 -16.53 10.87 -4.44
CA ARG A 162 -16.76 11.83 -3.37
C ARG A 162 -15.63 11.78 -2.35
N ARG A 163 -15.26 12.95 -1.86
CA ARG A 163 -14.30 13.13 -0.78
C ARG A 163 -15.04 13.53 0.50
N PRO A 164 -15.07 12.67 1.53
CA PRO A 164 -15.60 13.06 2.83
C PRO A 164 -15.02 14.40 3.32
N PRO A 165 -15.79 15.22 4.08
CA PRO A 165 -15.40 16.57 4.49
C PRO A 165 -14.30 16.53 5.56
N PHE A 166 -13.08 16.23 5.15
CA PHE A 166 -11.90 16.27 6.01
C PHE A 166 -11.48 17.73 6.22
N ARG A 167 -12.06 18.41 7.21
CA ARG A 167 -11.48 19.63 7.81
C ARG A 167 -11.01 19.28 9.21
N HIS A 168 -9.72 18.96 9.39
CA HIS A 168 -9.15 18.85 10.72
C HIS A 168 -8.30 20.10 11.05
N PRO A 169 -8.71 20.96 12.00
CA PRO A 169 -7.99 22.20 12.35
C PRO A 169 -6.59 21.99 12.95
N GLN A 170 -6.19 20.77 13.33
CA GLN A 170 -4.91 20.52 14.00
C GLN A 170 -3.76 20.08 13.08
N MET A 171 -3.94 20.04 11.74
CA MET A 171 -2.85 19.77 10.79
C MET A 171 -2.27 21.05 10.15
N ILE A 172 -2.38 22.20 10.83
CA ILE A 172 -1.74 23.45 10.40
C ILE A 172 -0.21 23.43 10.70
N TRP A 173 0.31 22.35 11.28
CA TRP A 173 1.74 22.26 11.60
C TRP A 173 2.37 21.00 10.99
N GLU A 174 2.54 21.01 9.67
CA GLU A 174 3.80 20.46 9.14
C GLU A 174 4.92 21.24 9.83
N ILE A 175 5.59 20.64 10.81
CA ILE A 175 6.86 21.16 11.31
C ILE A 175 7.89 20.79 10.25
N PRO A 176 8.47 21.76 9.52
CA PRO A 176 9.50 21.46 8.52
C PRO A 176 10.62 20.63 9.17
N GLY A 177 10.91 19.46 8.59
CA GLY A 177 12.02 18.60 9.03
C GLY A 177 11.68 17.42 9.94
N LYS A 178 10.41 17.17 10.29
CA LYS A 178 10.02 15.93 11.02
C LYS A 178 9.40 14.90 10.09
N THR A 179 10.08 13.76 9.92
CA THR A 179 9.59 12.58 9.17
C THR A 179 8.68 11.73 10.07
N TYR A 180 7.38 11.72 9.79
CA TYR A 180 6.40 10.87 10.48
C TYR A 180 6.23 9.52 9.79
N TRP A 181 5.74 8.53 10.53
CA TRP A 181 5.25 7.27 9.97
C TRP A 181 3.85 7.48 9.39
N VAL A 182 3.67 7.11 8.13
CA VAL A 182 2.43 7.17 7.38
C VAL A 182 1.93 5.75 7.17
N PRO A 183 0.71 5.42 7.61
CA PRO A 183 0.17 4.07 7.45
C PRO A 183 -0.30 3.83 6.02
N TYR A 184 -0.06 2.61 5.56
CA TYR A 184 -0.46 2.04 4.28
C TYR A 184 -1.11 0.66 4.52
N LEU A 185 -1.89 0.18 3.55
CA LEU A 185 -2.49 -1.17 3.62
C LEU A 185 -1.42 -2.24 3.88
N GLN A 186 -0.26 -2.11 3.25
CA GLN A 186 0.82 -3.10 3.33
C GLN A 186 1.77 -2.88 4.53
N GLY A 187 1.66 -1.77 5.26
CA GLY A 187 2.66 -1.41 6.27
C GLY A 187 2.67 0.06 6.70
N TRP A 188 3.81 0.54 7.16
CA TRP A 188 4.03 1.94 7.56
C TRP A 188 5.23 2.47 6.80
N TYR A 189 5.09 3.66 6.24
CA TYR A 189 6.12 4.33 5.47
C TYR A 189 6.66 5.54 6.21
N ARG A 190 7.96 5.79 6.08
CA ARG A 190 8.60 7.01 6.57
C ARG A 190 9.49 7.57 5.46
N GLY A 191 9.11 8.73 4.94
CA GLY A 191 9.84 9.39 3.86
C GLY A 191 8.97 10.38 3.10
N PRO A 192 9.46 10.91 1.97
CA PRO A 192 8.70 11.82 1.13
C PRO A 192 7.49 11.12 0.48
N LEU A 193 6.41 11.89 0.34
CA LEU A 193 5.25 11.47 -0.43
C LEU A 193 5.14 12.34 -1.68
N SER A 194 4.77 11.74 -2.80
CA SER A 194 4.32 12.45 -4.01
C SER A 194 2.91 11.97 -4.33
N GLY A 195 1.94 12.89 -4.43
CA GLY A 195 0.53 12.50 -4.67
C GLY A 195 -0.07 11.57 -3.61
N GLY A 196 0.44 11.60 -2.37
CA GLY A 196 0.00 10.71 -1.28
C GLY A 196 0.55 9.28 -1.32
N VAL A 197 1.41 8.95 -2.28
CA VAL A 197 2.12 7.66 -2.34
C VAL A 197 3.62 7.84 -2.05
N PRO A 198 4.31 6.80 -1.54
CA PRO A 198 5.75 6.86 -1.27
C PRO A 198 6.56 7.29 -2.50
N ALA A 199 7.45 8.26 -2.34
CA ALA A 199 8.31 8.77 -3.41
C ALA A 199 9.67 9.21 -2.88
N GLY A 200 10.72 9.09 -3.70
CA GLY A 200 12.08 9.39 -3.28
C GLY A 200 12.60 8.40 -2.24
N ARG A 201 13.62 8.78 -1.46
CA ARG A 201 14.24 7.88 -0.49
C ARG A 201 13.40 7.78 0.79
N GLY A 202 13.05 6.56 1.19
CA GLY A 202 12.31 6.32 2.41
C GLY A 202 12.51 4.93 2.99
N PHE A 203 11.72 4.65 4.01
CA PHE A 203 11.66 3.39 4.73
C PHE A 203 10.23 2.87 4.71
N PHE A 204 10.03 1.57 4.46
CA PHE A 204 8.72 0.92 4.58
C PHE A 204 8.83 -0.29 5.52
N PHE A 205 8.04 -0.30 6.58
CA PHE A 205 7.83 -1.41 7.48
C PHE A 205 6.60 -2.19 7.03
N PHE A 206 6.76 -3.38 6.48
CA PHE A 206 5.62 -4.18 6.03
C PHE A 206 4.93 -4.86 7.22
N ARG A 207 3.61 -5.08 7.11
CA ARG A 207 2.83 -5.78 8.16
C ARG A 207 3.29 -7.22 8.39
N ASN A 208 3.86 -7.88 7.38
CA ASN A 208 4.45 -9.20 7.53
C ASN A 208 5.77 -9.19 8.34
N GLY A 209 6.27 -8.01 8.70
CA GLY A 209 7.53 -7.76 9.42
C GLY A 209 8.75 -7.61 8.52
N ASP A 210 8.57 -7.65 7.20
CA ASP A 210 9.63 -7.29 6.27
C ASP A 210 9.89 -5.78 6.32
N THR A 211 11.04 -5.34 5.82
CA THR A 211 11.35 -3.92 5.69
C THR A 211 12.01 -3.63 4.36
N TYR A 212 11.80 -2.43 3.85
CA TYR A 212 12.53 -1.93 2.69
C TYR A 212 13.06 -0.53 2.98
N ILE A 213 14.32 -0.30 2.63
CA ILE A 213 15.00 0.99 2.74
C ILE A 213 15.57 1.30 1.38
N GLY A 214 15.14 2.40 0.77
CA GLY A 214 15.61 2.72 -0.57
C GLY A 214 14.78 3.76 -1.24
N SER A 215 14.94 3.82 -2.56
CA SER A 215 14.21 4.76 -3.39
C SER A 215 12.83 4.19 -3.75
N PHE A 216 11.84 5.08 -3.81
CA PHE A 216 10.46 4.82 -4.18
C PHE A 216 10.06 5.68 -5.36
N LEU A 217 9.24 5.11 -6.25
CA LEU A 217 8.55 5.81 -7.31
C LEU A 217 7.13 5.22 -7.41
N ASP A 218 6.12 6.09 -7.43
CA ASP A 218 4.70 5.72 -7.49
C ASP A 218 4.31 4.67 -6.43
N GLY A 219 4.86 4.83 -5.23
CA GLY A 219 4.62 3.95 -4.08
C GLY A 219 5.29 2.58 -4.13
N LYS A 220 6.13 2.30 -5.14
CA LYS A 220 6.85 1.03 -5.29
C LYS A 220 8.36 1.22 -5.11
N PRO A 221 9.09 0.22 -4.59
CA PRO A 221 10.54 0.18 -4.65
C PRO A 221 11.05 0.42 -6.08
N ASN A 222 11.86 1.46 -6.28
CA ASN A 222 12.38 1.82 -7.59
C ASN A 222 13.72 2.56 -7.43
N GLY A 223 14.77 2.06 -8.07
CA GLY A 223 16.15 2.49 -7.86
C GLY A 223 16.88 1.59 -6.86
N MET A 224 17.94 2.11 -6.25
CA MET A 224 18.72 1.35 -5.27
C MET A 224 17.98 1.23 -3.94
N GLY A 225 18.04 0.02 -3.36
CA GLY A 225 17.46 -0.24 -2.05
C GLY A 225 17.95 -1.53 -1.42
N VAL A 226 17.47 -1.76 -0.20
CA VAL A 226 17.72 -2.92 0.63
C VAL A 226 16.38 -3.44 1.11
N TYR A 227 16.11 -4.71 0.85
CA TYR A 227 14.95 -5.42 1.38
C TYR A 227 15.41 -6.40 2.45
N HIS A 228 14.83 -6.33 3.64
CA HIS A 228 15.01 -7.34 4.69
C HIS A 228 13.73 -8.13 4.86
N TRP A 229 13.84 -9.44 4.79
CA TRP A 229 12.76 -10.34 5.14
C TRP A 229 12.78 -10.60 6.64
N ARG A 230 11.59 -10.76 7.24
CA ARG A 230 11.44 -11.11 8.66
C ARG A 230 12.18 -12.39 9.05
N ASN A 231 12.35 -13.32 8.11
CA ASN A 231 13.09 -14.57 8.33
C ASN A 231 14.62 -14.37 8.47
N GLY A 232 15.12 -13.13 8.36
CA GLY A 232 16.54 -12.80 8.47
C GLY A 232 17.29 -12.78 7.13
N ALA A 233 16.62 -13.08 6.02
CA ALA A 233 17.18 -12.89 4.69
C ALA A 233 17.25 -11.40 4.34
N TRP A 234 18.14 -11.03 3.42
CA TRP A 234 18.14 -9.68 2.84
C TRP A 234 18.66 -9.65 1.41
N PHE A 235 18.28 -8.60 0.69
CA PHE A 235 18.75 -8.29 -0.65
C PHE A 235 19.11 -6.81 -0.75
N GLN A 236 20.25 -6.51 -1.37
CA GLN A 236 20.68 -5.16 -1.72
C GLN A 236 20.93 -5.09 -3.22
N GLY A 237 20.31 -4.12 -3.89
CA GLY A 237 20.47 -3.96 -5.32
C GLY A 237 19.50 -2.95 -5.91
N HIS A 238 19.33 -3.03 -7.23
CA HIS A 238 18.41 -2.18 -7.95
C HIS A 238 17.02 -2.81 -8.02
N PHE A 239 15.99 -1.97 -7.92
CA PHE A 239 14.59 -2.32 -8.03
C PHE A 239 13.95 -1.56 -9.18
N VAL A 240 13.04 -2.18 -9.91
CA VAL A 240 12.16 -1.51 -10.88
C VAL A 240 10.74 -1.97 -10.60
N ALA A 241 9.86 -1.02 -10.27
CA ALA A 241 8.45 -1.28 -9.96
C ALA A 241 8.22 -2.39 -8.91
N GLY A 242 9.09 -2.49 -7.90
CA GLY A 242 9.03 -3.49 -6.84
C GLY A 242 9.89 -4.73 -7.07
N GLU A 243 10.29 -5.01 -8.31
CA GLU A 243 11.02 -6.22 -8.67
C GLU A 243 12.53 -6.00 -8.62
N ARG A 244 13.30 -7.00 -8.17
CA ARG A 244 14.77 -6.97 -8.21
C ARG A 244 15.26 -7.05 -9.65
N GLN A 245 16.20 -6.16 -9.97
CA GLN A 245 16.78 -6.01 -11.31
C GLN A 245 18.29 -5.80 -11.23
N GLY A 246 19.00 -6.22 -12.28
CA GLY A 246 20.43 -5.97 -12.44
C GLY A 246 21.30 -6.67 -11.38
N PRO A 247 22.56 -6.24 -11.21
CA PRO A 247 23.44 -6.83 -10.20
C PRO A 247 22.97 -6.52 -8.78
N GLY A 248 23.00 -7.52 -7.90
CA GLY A 248 22.66 -7.36 -6.49
C GLY A 248 23.31 -8.43 -5.60
N SER A 249 23.30 -8.15 -4.30
CA SER A 249 23.79 -9.01 -3.23
C SER A 249 22.60 -9.58 -2.47
N PHE A 250 22.58 -10.88 -2.21
CA PHE A 250 21.51 -11.57 -1.49
C PHE A 250 22.10 -12.46 -0.40
N LYS A 251 21.49 -12.49 0.77
CA LYS A 251 21.84 -13.40 1.85
C LYS A 251 20.58 -14.11 2.36
N ALA A 252 20.57 -15.43 2.28
CA ALA A 252 19.57 -16.26 2.95
C ALA A 252 19.90 -16.41 4.45
N PRO A 253 18.93 -16.77 5.30
CA PRO A 253 19.15 -16.90 6.74
C PRO A 253 20.21 -17.97 7.02
N GLY A 254 21.26 -17.61 7.78
CA GLY A 254 22.36 -18.53 8.10
C GLY A 254 23.33 -18.83 6.96
N GLU A 255 23.13 -18.26 5.77
CA GLU A 255 23.96 -18.54 4.60
C GLU A 255 24.98 -17.44 4.30
N LYS A 256 25.94 -17.78 3.43
CA LYS A 256 26.89 -16.81 2.88
C LYS A 256 26.18 -15.91 1.86
N VAL A 257 26.69 -14.69 1.71
CA VAL A 257 26.18 -13.75 0.71
C VAL A 257 26.51 -14.24 -0.69
N VAL A 258 25.52 -14.18 -1.57
CA VAL A 258 25.61 -14.51 -2.99
C VAL A 258 25.42 -13.23 -3.79
N ARG A 259 26.31 -12.97 -4.74
CA ARG A 259 26.11 -11.91 -5.75
C ARG A 259 25.52 -12.53 -7.01
N ALA A 260 24.52 -11.88 -7.58
CA ALA A 260 23.88 -12.35 -8.79
C ALA A 260 23.37 -11.18 -9.64
N VAL A 261 23.13 -11.45 -10.92
CA VAL A 261 22.33 -10.59 -11.80
C VAL A 261 20.89 -11.08 -11.75
N TRP A 262 19.97 -10.18 -11.47
CA TRP A 262 18.54 -10.40 -11.34
C TRP A 262 17.80 -9.80 -12.53
N ALA A 263 16.72 -10.44 -12.95
CA ALA A 263 15.73 -9.86 -13.83
C ALA A 263 14.34 -10.34 -13.41
N GLN A 264 13.43 -9.40 -13.15
CA GLN A 264 12.05 -9.67 -12.74
C GLN A 264 12.00 -10.68 -11.58
N ASP A 265 12.74 -10.37 -10.50
CA ASP A 265 12.89 -11.20 -9.29
C ASP A 265 13.51 -12.59 -9.46
N SER A 266 14.00 -12.90 -10.65
CA SER A 266 14.65 -14.18 -10.95
C SER A 266 16.16 -14.03 -11.13
N VAL A 267 16.93 -14.93 -10.52
CA VAL A 267 18.39 -15.01 -10.71
C VAL A 267 18.69 -15.44 -12.14
N GLN A 268 19.39 -14.58 -12.87
CA GLN A 268 19.86 -14.85 -14.23
C GLN A 268 21.27 -15.45 -14.23
N LYS A 269 22.14 -14.95 -13.35
CA LYS A 269 23.55 -15.36 -13.30
C LYS A 269 24.15 -15.14 -11.92
N ILE A 270 24.76 -16.17 -11.35
CA ILE A 270 25.59 -16.03 -10.14
C ILE A 270 26.94 -15.41 -10.53
N LEU A 271 27.36 -14.39 -9.78
CA LEU A 271 28.63 -13.69 -9.96
C LEU A 271 29.72 -14.32 -9.10
N LYS A 272 30.98 -14.12 -9.49
CA LYS A 272 32.13 -14.63 -8.72
C LYS A 272 32.16 -14.01 -7.31
N PRO A 273 32.62 -14.75 -6.29
CA PRO A 273 32.80 -14.21 -4.95
C PRO A 273 33.75 -13.01 -4.96
N VAL A 274 33.44 -11.98 -4.17
CA VAL A 274 34.33 -10.83 -3.94
C VAL A 274 35.24 -11.16 -2.75
N LYS A 275 36.40 -10.51 -2.66
CA LYS A 275 37.30 -10.64 -1.49
C LYS A 275 36.53 -10.33 -0.19
N ASN A 276 36.82 -11.10 0.87
CA ASN A 276 36.08 -11.10 2.14
C ASN A 276 35.95 -9.73 2.81
N GLU A 277 36.93 -8.84 2.65
CA GLU A 277 36.97 -7.51 3.29
C GLU A 277 35.86 -6.58 2.77
N THR A 278 35.61 -6.54 1.46
CA THR A 278 34.54 -5.72 0.87
C THR A 278 33.16 -6.19 1.31
N LEU A 279 33.00 -7.50 1.47
CA LEU A 279 31.74 -8.11 1.87
C LEU A 279 31.40 -7.82 3.33
N ALA A 280 32.40 -7.80 4.21
CA ALA A 280 32.22 -7.47 5.63
C ALA A 280 31.71 -6.04 5.83
N THR A 281 32.26 -5.07 5.10
CA THR A 281 31.81 -3.67 5.17
C THR A 281 30.40 -3.48 4.62
N GLU A 282 30.03 -4.20 3.55
CA GLU A 282 28.68 -4.17 2.99
C GLU A 282 27.65 -4.72 3.99
N ILE A 283 27.96 -5.84 4.67
CA ILE A 283 27.11 -6.42 5.73
C ILE A 283 26.97 -5.47 6.93
N GLU A 284 28.06 -4.86 7.39
CA GLU A 284 28.02 -3.94 8.53
C GLU A 284 27.16 -2.70 8.23
N HIS A 285 27.25 -2.16 7.01
CA HIS A 285 26.41 -1.03 6.58
C HIS A 285 24.93 -1.40 6.55
N LEU A 286 24.60 -2.62 6.11
CA LEU A 286 23.24 -3.15 6.08
C LEU A 286 22.67 -3.32 7.49
N ASP A 287 23.41 -3.93 8.41
CA ASP A 287 22.97 -4.10 9.79
C ASP A 287 22.78 -2.75 10.50
N LYS A 288 23.65 -1.77 10.26
CA LYS A 288 23.49 -0.40 10.74
C LYS A 288 22.25 0.27 10.13
N SER A 289 22.01 0.10 8.83
CA SER A 289 20.83 0.65 8.15
C SER A 289 19.53 0.05 8.68
N ARG A 290 19.51 -1.24 9.05
CA ARG A 290 18.36 -1.88 9.70
C ARG A 290 18.10 -1.32 11.09
N ASN A 291 19.15 -1.21 11.91
CA ASN A 291 19.03 -0.81 13.31
C ASN A 291 18.73 0.70 13.50
N ALA A 292 19.12 1.56 12.55
CA ALA A 292 18.91 3.01 12.63
C ALA A 292 17.44 3.45 12.51
N PHE A 293 16.53 2.56 12.09
CA PHE A 293 15.13 2.89 11.79
C PHE A 293 14.12 2.07 12.60
N LEU A 294 14.56 1.45 13.70
CA LEU A 294 13.74 0.51 14.45
C LEU A 294 12.51 1.15 15.12
N LEU A 295 11.41 0.43 14.89
CA LEU A 295 10.06 0.47 15.42
C LEU A 295 9.11 1.54 14.84
N PRO A 296 7.95 1.14 14.27
CA PRO A 296 6.79 2.03 14.23
C PRO A 296 6.46 2.44 15.68
N PRO A 297 5.77 3.56 15.94
CA PRO A 297 5.29 3.85 17.29
C PRO A 297 4.49 2.64 17.78
N VAL A 298 5.01 1.97 18.81
CA VAL A 298 4.48 0.71 19.36
C VAL A 298 3.08 0.91 19.96
N ASP A 299 2.64 2.16 20.16
CA ASP A 299 1.31 2.48 20.67
C ASP A 299 0.48 3.21 19.61
N ALA A 300 -0.32 2.45 18.85
CA ALA A 300 -1.54 2.99 18.24
C ALA A 300 -2.48 3.63 19.29
N GLU A 301 -2.26 3.32 20.57
CA GLU A 301 -2.95 3.89 21.72
C GLU A 301 -2.50 5.32 22.08
N ALA A 302 -1.27 5.72 21.69
CA ALA A 302 -0.73 7.07 21.93
C ALA A 302 -1.23 8.12 20.92
N LEU A 303 -1.90 7.69 19.85
CA LEU A 303 -2.53 8.56 18.85
C LEU A 303 -4.01 8.86 19.15
N ARG A 304 -4.54 8.41 20.30
CA ARG A 304 -5.87 8.83 20.75
C ARG A 304 -5.86 10.34 21.03
N PRO A 305 -6.84 11.11 20.53
CA PRO A 305 -6.95 12.52 20.90
C PRO A 305 -7.11 12.60 22.42
N ARG A 306 -6.14 13.22 23.10
CA ARG A 306 -6.33 13.64 24.49
C ARG A 306 -7.41 14.72 24.45
N THR A 307 -8.43 14.55 25.27
CA THR A 307 -9.44 15.59 25.51
C THR A 307 -8.71 16.90 25.87
N PRO A 308 -9.07 18.03 25.26
CA PRO A 308 -8.53 19.31 25.69
C PRO A 308 -8.93 19.54 27.16
N PRO A 309 -8.05 20.14 27.98
CA PRO A 309 -8.44 20.55 29.32
C PRO A 309 -9.64 21.51 29.22
N SER A 310 -10.59 21.29 30.12
CA SER A 310 -11.85 22.03 30.29
C SER A 310 -11.66 23.53 30.41
#